data_AF-A0A5J4P8L2-F1
#
_entry.id   AF-A0A5J4P8L2-F1
#
_cell.length_a   1.000
_cell.length_b   1.000
_cell.length_c   1.000
_cell.angle_alpha   90.00
_cell.angle_beta   90.00
_cell.angle_gamma   90.00
#
_symmetry.space_group_name_H-M   'P 1'
#
loop_
_entity.id
_entity.type
_entity.pdbx_description
1 polymer ?
#
loop_
_entity_poly.entity_id
_entity_poly.type
_entity_poly.pdbx_seq_one_letter_code
_entity_poly.pdbx_strand_id
1 'polypeptide(L)'
;MNTDKMDISKVYTLFEEIKESLKQNNSNKPVESAQVDMTAVHTMTERFENLIEEVRKPTKVEHRHSIEIRSSKVFLSMVVMGLTILGLSFAIGNQRETISQYRNNDLKYRYVKMQGQTGEENLYRLEQQFKYSDSIKIIRKQVERYEQLVMEQAERIIQAKREAEEAEKLQQEAEILIRKSK
;
A
#
# COMPACT_ATOMS: atom_id res chain seq x y z
N MET A 1 -2.13 -27.88 -23.12
CA MET A 1 -2.81 -26.83 -23.89
C MET A 1 -3.88 -27.51 -24.71
N ASN A 2 -4.99 -27.86 -24.08
CA ASN A 2 -6.14 -28.44 -24.77
C ASN A 2 -7.18 -27.34 -24.82
N THR A 3 -7.23 -26.67 -25.97
CA THR A 3 -8.34 -25.80 -26.29
C THR A 3 -9.57 -26.69 -26.36
N ASP A 4 -10.43 -26.61 -25.34
CA ASP A 4 -11.81 -27.06 -25.42
C ASP A 4 -12.51 -26.10 -26.38
N LYS A 5 -12.13 -26.20 -27.67
CA LYS A 5 -12.87 -25.59 -28.76
C LYS A 5 -14.18 -26.35 -28.70
N MET A 6 -15.20 -25.66 -28.17
CA MET A 6 -16.61 -25.91 -28.42
C MET A 6 -16.74 -26.82 -29.64
N ASP A 7 -17.34 -28.00 -29.48
CA ASP A 7 -17.46 -29.01 -30.53
C ASP A 7 -18.30 -28.42 -31.68
N ILE A 8 -17.68 -27.55 -32.48
CA ILE A 8 -18.32 -26.72 -33.52
C ILE A 8 -19.03 -27.62 -34.50
N SER A 9 -18.51 -28.84 -34.67
CA SER A 9 -19.15 -29.92 -35.43
C SER A 9 -20.56 -30.23 -34.94
N LYS A 10 -20.82 -30.31 -33.63
CA LYS A 10 -22.15 -30.63 -33.06
C LYS A 10 -23.14 -29.47 -33.22
N VAL A 11 -22.67 -28.24 -33.05
CA VAL A 11 -23.48 -27.03 -33.26
C VAL A 11 -23.84 -26.91 -34.75
N TYR A 12 -22.90 -27.20 -35.63
CA TYR A 12 -23.10 -27.14 -37.07
C TYR A 12 -24.04 -28.24 -37.58
N THR A 13 -23.98 -29.46 -37.02
CA THR A 13 -24.92 -30.54 -37.38
C THR A 13 -26.35 -30.20 -37.00
N LEU A 14 -26.59 -29.62 -35.81
CA LEU A 14 -27.93 -29.19 -35.41
C LEU A 14 -28.46 -28.06 -36.31
N PHE A 15 -27.58 -27.15 -36.74
CA PHE A 15 -27.96 -26.09 -37.68
C PHE A 15 -28.35 -26.63 -39.05
N GLU A 16 -27.62 -27.61 -39.60
CA GLU A 16 -28.00 -28.25 -40.86
C GLU A 16 -29.29 -29.07 -40.73
N GLU A 17 -29.52 -29.73 -39.60
CA GLU A 17 -30.77 -30.46 -39.31
C GLU A 17 -31.99 -29.50 -39.23
N ILE A 18 -31.81 -28.30 -38.65
CA ILE A 18 -32.82 -27.22 -38.66
C ILE A 18 -33.08 -26.72 -40.08
N LYS A 19 -32.02 -26.52 -40.87
CA LYS A 19 -32.13 -26.03 -42.24
C LYS A 19 -32.85 -27.04 -43.14
N GLU A 20 -32.62 -28.33 -42.93
CA GLU A 20 -33.25 -29.41 -43.68
C GLU A 20 -34.74 -29.57 -43.32
N SER A 21 -35.09 -29.51 -42.03
CA SER A 21 -36.48 -29.54 -41.57
C SER A 21 -37.32 -28.32 -42.03
N LEU A 22 -36.72 -27.12 -42.11
CA LEU A 22 -37.37 -25.93 -42.69
C LEU A 22 -37.56 -26.02 -44.21
N LYS A 23 -36.66 -26.73 -44.91
CA LYS A 23 -36.73 -26.91 -46.37
C LYS A 23 -37.82 -27.89 -46.80
N GLN A 24 -38.05 -28.94 -46.01
CA GLN A 24 -39.17 -29.87 -46.24
C GLN A 24 -40.55 -29.19 -46.16
N ASN A 25 -40.69 -28.14 -45.34
CA ASN A 25 -41.97 -27.47 -45.11
C ASN A 25 -42.39 -26.49 -46.23
N ASN A 26 -41.50 -26.15 -47.19
CA ASN A 26 -41.71 -25.03 -48.13
C ASN A 26 -41.95 -25.42 -49.59
N SER A 27 -42.14 -26.70 -49.94
CA SER A 27 -42.22 -27.11 -51.35
C SER A 27 -43.61 -27.23 -51.99
N ASN A 28 -44.74 -26.85 -51.35
CA ASN A 28 -46.05 -26.69 -52.03
C ASN A 28 -46.93 -25.66 -51.25
N LYS A 29 -47.53 -24.63 -51.91
CA LYS A 29 -48.27 -23.47 -51.28
C LYS A 29 -49.73 -23.38 -51.81
N PRO A 30 -50.75 -22.76 -51.12
CA PRO A 30 -50.72 -21.35 -50.64
C PRO A 30 -51.31 -21.08 -49.23
N VAL A 31 -50.89 -19.93 -48.66
CA VAL A 31 -51.35 -19.16 -47.48
C VAL A 31 -52.43 -19.78 -46.56
N GLU A 32 -52.01 -20.31 -45.40
CA GLU A 32 -52.66 -20.14 -44.09
C GLU A 32 -51.64 -20.47 -42.98
N SER A 33 -51.85 -19.91 -41.78
CA SER A 33 -50.88 -19.73 -40.69
C SER A 33 -49.85 -20.85 -40.46
N ALA A 34 -48.59 -20.44 -40.33
CA ALA A 34 -47.47 -21.27 -39.87
C ALA A 34 -47.81 -21.99 -38.55
N GLN A 35 -48.09 -23.30 -38.62
CA GLN A 35 -48.04 -24.14 -37.43
C GLN A 35 -46.66 -24.80 -37.41
N VAL A 36 -45.68 -24.01 -36.99
CA VAL A 36 -44.41 -24.54 -36.50
C VAL A 36 -44.78 -25.50 -35.36
N ASP A 37 -44.37 -26.76 -35.47
CA ASP A 37 -44.58 -27.76 -34.42
C ASP A 37 -43.83 -27.28 -33.15
N MET A 38 -44.56 -26.59 -32.27
CA MET A 38 -44.03 -25.96 -31.06
C MET A 38 -43.35 -26.98 -30.15
N THR A 39 -43.77 -28.24 -30.21
CA THR A 39 -43.19 -29.36 -29.46
C THR A 39 -41.76 -29.67 -29.92
N ALA A 40 -41.50 -29.66 -31.23
CA ALA A 40 -40.16 -29.86 -31.79
C ALA A 40 -39.24 -28.66 -31.54
N VAL A 41 -39.78 -27.43 -31.63
CA VAL A 41 -39.03 -26.21 -31.31
C VAL A 41 -38.67 -26.13 -29.83
N HIS A 42 -39.59 -26.54 -28.94
CA HIS A 42 -39.33 -26.58 -27.50
C HIS A 42 -38.23 -27.59 -27.15
N THR A 43 -38.25 -28.79 -27.74
CA THR A 43 -37.21 -29.81 -27.50
C THR A 43 -35.84 -29.36 -28.04
N MET A 44 -35.80 -28.66 -29.18
CA MET A 44 -34.55 -28.08 -29.67
C MET A 44 -34.04 -26.94 -28.79
N THR A 45 -34.94 -26.12 -28.26
CA THR A 45 -34.60 -25.02 -27.34
C THR A 45 -34.03 -25.56 -26.03
N GLU A 46 -34.63 -26.58 -25.42
CA GLU A 46 -34.09 -27.24 -24.22
C GLU A 46 -32.71 -27.86 -24.46
N ARG A 47 -32.50 -28.49 -25.62
CA ARG A 47 -31.18 -29.05 -25.98
C ARG A 47 -30.13 -27.94 -26.08
N PHE A 48 -30.50 -26.81 -26.66
CA PHE A 48 -29.62 -25.65 -26.80
C PHE A 48 -29.34 -24.99 -25.44
N GLU A 49 -30.33 -24.86 -24.57
CA GLU A 49 -30.17 -24.35 -23.20
C GLU A 49 -29.27 -25.25 -22.35
N ASN A 50 -29.42 -26.57 -22.43
CA ASN A 50 -28.54 -27.52 -21.74
C ASN A 50 -27.07 -27.40 -22.20
N LEU A 51 -26.83 -27.24 -23.50
CA LEU A 51 -25.49 -26.99 -24.04
C LEU A 51 -24.92 -25.64 -23.55
N ILE A 52 -25.76 -24.61 -23.47
CA ILE A 52 -25.36 -23.30 -22.92
C ILE A 52 -25.04 -23.42 -21.43
N GLU A 53 -25.84 -24.12 -20.64
CA GLU A 53 -25.58 -24.35 -19.21
C GLU A 53 -24.30 -25.16 -18.98
N GLU A 54 -24.02 -26.16 -19.83
CA GLU A 54 -22.81 -26.95 -19.75
C GLU A 54 -21.55 -26.11 -20.06
N VAL A 55 -21.62 -25.22 -21.05
CA VAL A 55 -20.55 -24.25 -21.35
C VAL A 55 -20.42 -23.17 -20.27
N ARG A 56 -21.52 -22.80 -19.61
CA ARG A 56 -21.53 -21.76 -18.57
C ARG A 56 -20.95 -22.25 -17.24
N LYS A 57 -20.71 -23.56 -17.06
CA LYS A 57 -20.01 -24.07 -15.87
C LYS A 57 -18.62 -23.45 -15.81
N PRO A 58 -18.29 -22.66 -14.77
CA PRO A 58 -17.03 -21.94 -14.73
C PRO A 58 -15.89 -22.95 -14.64
N THR A 59 -15.00 -22.95 -15.64
CA THR A 59 -13.76 -23.71 -15.60
C THR A 59 -12.94 -23.22 -14.42
N LYS A 60 -12.82 -24.04 -13.37
CA LYS A 60 -11.99 -23.75 -12.21
C LYS A 60 -10.52 -23.79 -12.65
N VAL A 61 -9.94 -22.62 -12.94
CA VAL A 61 -8.52 -22.52 -13.31
C VAL A 61 -7.68 -22.63 -12.04
N GLU A 62 -7.22 -23.84 -11.73
CA GLU A 62 -6.28 -24.08 -10.65
C GLU A 62 -4.86 -23.66 -11.09
N HIS A 63 -4.36 -22.57 -10.51
CA HIS A 63 -3.00 -22.10 -10.76
C HIS A 63 -2.02 -22.93 -9.92
N ARG A 64 -1.50 -24.02 -10.51
CA ARG A 64 -0.54 -24.89 -9.85
C ARG A 64 0.89 -24.44 -10.17
N HIS A 65 1.55 -23.80 -9.21
CA HIS A 65 2.98 -23.54 -9.28
C HIS A 65 3.75 -24.83 -8.95
N SER A 66 4.43 -25.39 -9.94
CA SER A 66 5.38 -26.49 -9.76
C SER A 66 6.79 -25.95 -9.95
N ILE A 67 7.60 -26.01 -8.89
CA ILE A 67 9.01 -25.68 -8.95
C ILE A 67 9.75 -27.01 -9.12
N GLU A 68 10.11 -27.35 -10.35
CA GLU A 68 10.93 -28.54 -10.62
C GLU A 68 12.39 -28.26 -10.28
N ILE A 69 12.83 -28.73 -9.12
CA ILE A 69 14.23 -28.69 -8.69
C ILE A 69 15.01 -29.82 -9.38
N ARG A 70 15.09 -29.77 -10.72
CA ARG A 70 15.81 -30.81 -11.51
C ARG A 70 17.25 -30.43 -11.79
N SER A 71 17.58 -29.13 -11.76
CA SER A 71 18.92 -28.61 -12.02
C SER A 71 19.63 -28.25 -10.72
N SER A 72 20.78 -28.89 -10.47
CA SER A 72 21.65 -28.59 -9.33
C SER A 72 22.02 -27.10 -9.23
N LYS A 73 22.15 -26.41 -10.38
CA LYS A 73 22.46 -24.97 -10.43
C LYS A 73 21.31 -24.11 -9.89
N VAL A 74 20.05 -24.46 -10.22
CA VAL A 74 18.87 -23.74 -9.74
C VAL A 74 18.68 -23.96 -8.25
N PHE A 75 18.90 -25.18 -7.76
CA PHE A 75 18.89 -25.48 -6.34
C PHE A 75 19.97 -24.70 -5.57
N LEU A 76 21.21 -24.74 -6.05
CA LEU A 76 22.32 -23.99 -5.44
C LEU A 76 22.03 -22.48 -5.41
N SER A 77 21.53 -21.92 -6.51
CA SER A 77 21.13 -20.51 -6.59
C SER A 77 20.05 -20.16 -5.57
N MET A 78 19.04 -21.03 -5.41
CA MET A 78 17.97 -20.82 -4.43
C MET A 78 18.50 -20.86 -2.99
N VAL A 79 19.42 -21.78 -2.70
CA VAL A 79 20.08 -21.86 -1.39
C VAL A 79 20.93 -20.62 -1.12
N VAL A 80 21.73 -20.16 -2.08
CA VAL A 80 22.53 -18.94 -1.96
C VAL A 80 21.62 -17.72 -1.74
N MET A 81 20.54 -17.59 -2.51
CA MET A 81 19.57 -16.51 -2.34
C MET A 81 18.96 -16.55 -0.92
N GLY A 82 18.55 -17.73 -0.43
CA GLY A 82 18.06 -17.89 0.93
C GLY A 82 19.08 -17.46 1.99
N LEU A 83 20.34 -17.89 1.86
CA LEU A 83 21.43 -17.51 2.77
C LEU A 83 21.71 -16.01 2.74
N THR A 84 21.65 -15.36 1.57
CA THR A 84 21.83 -13.91 1.46
C THR A 84 20.72 -13.13 2.17
N ILE A 85 19.46 -13.54 2.02
CA ILE A 85 18.31 -12.92 2.70
C ILE A 85 18.44 -13.07 4.23
N LEU A 86 18.82 -14.26 4.70
CA LEU A 86 19.06 -14.52 6.11
C LEU A 86 20.22 -13.67 6.66
N GLY A 87 21.32 -13.58 5.92
CA GLY A 87 22.47 -12.74 6.28
C GLY A 87 22.10 -11.26 6.40
N LEU A 88 21.36 -10.72 5.43
CA LEU A 88 20.84 -9.34 5.47
C LEU A 88 19.89 -9.13 6.65
N SER A 89 18.99 -10.09 6.91
CA SER A 89 18.05 -10.01 8.03
C SER A 89 18.78 -9.99 9.37
N PHE A 90 19.82 -10.81 9.54
CA PHE A 90 20.67 -10.83 10.72
C PHE A 90 21.43 -9.51 10.88
N ALA A 91 22.02 -8.99 9.80
CA ALA A 91 22.72 -7.71 9.82
C ALA A 91 21.80 -6.55 10.24
N ILE A 92 20.58 -6.50 9.69
CA ILE A 92 19.56 -5.50 10.08
C ILE A 92 19.15 -5.69 11.54
N GLY A 93 18.95 -6.92 11.99
CA GLY A 93 18.64 -7.22 13.40
C GLY A 93 19.69 -6.68 14.36
N ASN A 94 20.96 -6.92 14.07
CA ASN A 94 22.08 -6.42 14.87
C ASN A 94 22.16 -4.87 14.86
N GLN A 95 21.92 -4.25 13.70
CA GLN A 95 21.89 -2.78 13.59
C GLN A 95 20.75 -2.14 14.39
N ARG A 96 19.61 -2.81 14.55
CA ARG A 96 18.46 -2.25 15.30
C ARG A 96 18.80 -1.95 16.76
N GLU A 97 19.59 -2.80 17.40
CA GLU A 97 20.02 -2.57 18.78
C GLU A 97 20.91 -1.32 18.87
N THR A 98 21.90 -1.20 17.99
CA THR A 98 22.79 -0.04 17.93
C THR A 98 22.02 1.25 17.65
N ILE A 99 21.10 1.23 16.67
CA ILE A 99 20.23 2.38 16.35
C ILE A 99 19.37 2.77 17.55
N SER A 100 18.82 1.79 18.27
CA SER A 100 18.02 2.06 19.46
C SER A 100 18.86 2.67 20.58
N GLN A 101 20.10 2.19 20.77
CA GLN A 101 21.04 2.77 21.73
C GLN A 101 21.38 4.22 21.39
N TYR A 102 21.70 4.54 20.13
CA TYR A 102 21.96 5.93 19.72
C TYR A 102 20.77 6.84 19.97
N ARG A 103 19.56 6.39 19.62
CA ARG A 103 18.33 7.17 19.87
C ARG A 103 18.08 7.39 21.36
N ASN A 104 18.39 6.41 22.20
CA ASN A 104 18.27 6.56 23.65
C ASN A 104 19.33 7.52 24.19
N ASN A 105 20.56 7.46 23.67
CA ASN A 105 21.65 8.33 24.10
C ASN A 105 21.40 9.80 23.71
N ASP A 106 20.89 10.05 22.50
CA ASP A 106 20.43 11.37 22.08
C ASP A 106 19.39 11.93 23.06
N LEU A 107 18.39 11.13 23.41
CA LEU A 107 17.36 11.56 24.34
C LEU A 107 17.91 11.84 25.75
N LYS A 108 18.84 11.02 26.24
CA LYS A 108 19.54 11.27 27.52
C LYS A 108 20.28 12.60 27.49
N TYR A 109 21.02 12.87 26.41
CA TYR A 109 21.75 14.13 26.25
C TYR A 109 20.83 15.34 26.25
N ARG A 110 19.74 15.30 25.47
CA ARG A 110 18.76 16.41 25.41
C ARG A 110 18.06 16.62 26.76
N TYR A 111 17.75 15.54 27.48
CA TYR A 111 17.21 15.62 28.83
C TYR A 111 18.17 16.27 29.82
N VAL A 112 19.44 15.86 29.82
CA VAL A 112 20.49 16.47 30.66
C VAL A 112 20.66 17.95 30.33
N LYS A 113 20.66 18.30 29.04
CA LYS A 113 20.73 19.69 28.57
C LYS A 113 19.54 20.52 29.09
N MET A 114 18.33 19.95 29.07
CA MET A 114 17.13 20.59 29.62
C MET A 114 17.24 20.83 31.13
N GLN A 115 17.77 19.87 31.89
CA GLN A 115 17.89 19.99 33.35
C GLN A 115 18.90 21.07 33.79
N GLY A 116 19.84 21.46 32.91
CA GLY A 116 20.80 22.54 33.15
C GLY A 116 21.91 22.23 34.17
N GLN A 117 21.65 21.36 35.14
CA GLN A 117 22.61 20.80 36.09
C GLN A 117 22.40 19.30 36.22
N THR A 118 23.48 18.52 36.29
CA THR A 118 23.42 17.07 36.49
C THR A 118 24.39 16.68 37.59
N GLY A 119 23.83 16.25 38.73
CA GLY A 119 24.58 15.55 39.77
C GLY A 119 24.63 14.05 39.49
N GLU A 120 25.55 13.35 40.15
CA GLU A 120 25.73 11.89 40.00
C GLU A 120 24.43 11.12 40.31
N GLU A 121 23.68 11.53 41.34
CA GLU A 121 22.41 10.89 41.70
C GLU A 121 21.36 11.01 40.59
N ASN A 122 21.25 12.19 39.97
CA ASN A 122 20.30 12.44 38.89
C ASN A 122 20.67 11.65 37.63
N LEU A 123 21.96 11.52 37.33
CA LEU A 123 22.45 10.70 36.22
C LEU A 123 22.16 9.20 36.47
N TYR A 124 22.40 8.73 37.69
CA TYR A 124 22.10 7.35 38.07
C TYR A 124 20.59 7.06 37.96
N ARG A 125 19.74 7.96 38.46
CA ARG A 125 18.27 7.84 38.33
C ARG A 125 17.82 7.83 36.87
N LEU A 126 18.41 8.69 36.03
CA LEU A 126 18.14 8.70 34.60
C LEU A 126 18.48 7.36 33.96
N GLU A 127 19.63 6.77 34.30
CA GLU A 127 20.02 5.45 33.77
C GLU A 127 19.02 4.35 34.18
N GLN A 128 18.53 4.38 35.42
CA GLN A 128 17.50 3.44 35.89
C GLN A 128 16.18 3.62 35.14
N GLN A 129 15.78 4.86 34.84
CA GLN A 129 14.57 5.14 34.07
C GLN A 129 14.66 4.59 32.64
N PHE A 130 15.84 4.62 32.02
CA PHE A 130 16.02 4.09 30.66
C PHE A 130 15.96 2.56 30.57
N LYS A 131 15.85 1.84 31.70
CA LYS A 131 15.54 0.40 31.70
C LYS A 131 14.08 0.12 31.35
N TYR A 132 13.18 1.09 31.56
CA TYR A 132 11.74 0.91 31.39
C TYR A 132 11.22 1.76 30.23
N SER A 133 10.54 1.12 29.26
CA SER A 133 10.05 1.79 28.06
C SER A 133 9.06 2.93 28.35
N ASP A 134 8.27 2.82 29.40
CA ASP A 134 7.28 3.84 29.74
C ASP A 134 7.93 5.09 30.32
N SER A 135 9.00 4.94 31.10
CA SER A 135 9.81 6.07 31.56
C SER A 135 10.48 6.79 30.39
N ILE A 136 10.98 6.05 29.38
CA ILE A 136 11.55 6.66 28.16
C ILE A 136 10.49 7.51 27.43
N LYS A 137 9.25 7.02 27.31
CA LYS A 137 8.15 7.78 26.67
C LYS A 137 7.85 9.07 27.44
N ILE A 138 7.85 9.02 28.77
CA ILE A 138 7.62 10.19 29.62
C ILE A 138 8.74 11.21 29.44
N ILE A 139 10.00 10.77 29.51
CA ILE A 139 11.18 11.62 29.32
C ILE A 139 11.14 12.28 27.93
N ARG A 140 10.79 11.53 26.89
CA ARG A 140 10.64 12.07 25.53
C ARG A 140 9.65 13.21 25.48
N LYS A 141 8.45 13.04 26.04
CA LYS A 141 7.43 14.08 26.07
C LYS A 141 7.86 15.31 26.88
N GLN A 142 8.61 15.12 27.95
CA GLN A 142 9.15 16.24 28.74
C GLN A 142 10.15 17.06 27.94
N VAL A 143 11.10 16.39 27.29
CA VAL A 143 12.11 17.04 26.44
C VAL A 143 11.45 17.76 25.27
N GLU A 144 10.53 17.12 24.56
CA GLU A 144 9.81 17.71 23.41
C GLU A 144 9.05 18.98 23.83
N ARG A 145 8.36 18.96 24.97
CA ARG A 145 7.66 20.14 25.49
C ARG A 145 8.61 21.27 25.82
N TYR A 146 9.73 20.97 26.46
CA TYR A 146 10.73 21.98 26.80
C TYR A 146 11.34 22.61 25.55
N GLU A 147 11.73 21.79 24.57
CA GLU A 147 12.29 22.26 23.30
C GLU A 147 11.32 23.18 22.55
N GLN A 148 10.03 22.83 22.54
CA GLN A 148 8.97 23.68 21.97
C GLN A 148 8.87 25.03 22.68
N LEU A 149 8.85 25.04 24.02
CA LEU A 149 8.78 26.27 24.79
C LEU A 149 10.01 27.17 24.59
N VAL A 150 11.20 26.58 24.52
CA VAL A 150 12.45 27.31 24.25
C VAL A 150 12.42 27.92 22.85
N MET A 151 11.94 27.17 21.85
CA MET A 151 11.81 27.65 20.47
C MET A 151 10.82 28.82 20.38
N GLU A 152 9.66 28.70 21.02
CA GLU A 152 8.65 29.76 21.04
C GLU A 152 9.17 31.04 21.72
N GLN A 153 9.89 30.90 22.84
CA GLN A 153 10.52 32.05 23.49
C GLN A 153 11.59 32.70 22.62
N ALA A 154 12.42 31.91 21.94
CA ALA A 154 13.44 32.42 21.03
C ALA A 154 12.79 33.20 19.87
N GLU A 155 11.71 32.68 19.30
CA GLU A 155 10.95 33.35 18.24
C GLU A 155 10.36 34.68 18.70
N ARG A 156 9.73 34.72 19.89
CA ARG A 156 9.20 35.96 20.48
C ARG A 156 10.30 37.01 20.70
N ILE A 157 11.48 36.59 21.17
CA ILE A 157 12.63 37.50 21.36
C ILE A 157 13.12 38.05 20.01
N ILE A 158 13.22 37.19 18.99
CA ILE A 158 13.64 37.61 17.65
C ILE A 158 12.64 38.61 17.05
N GLN A 159 11.34 38.34 17.20
CA GLN A 159 10.28 39.24 16.73
C GLN A 159 10.34 40.59 17.43
N ALA A 160 10.44 40.61 18.77
CA ALA A 160 10.56 41.84 19.54
C ALA A 160 11.80 42.67 19.16
N LYS A 161 12.93 42.01 18.86
CA LYS A 161 14.14 42.69 18.37
C LYS A 161 13.93 43.33 17.01
N ARG A 162 13.25 42.64 16.08
CA ARG A 162 12.95 43.17 14.74
C ARG A 162 12.03 44.39 14.84
N GLU A 163 10.97 44.30 15.63
CA GLU A 163 10.03 45.40 15.86
C GLU A 163 10.72 46.62 16.49
N ALA A 164 11.63 46.40 17.45
CA ALA A 164 12.41 47.48 18.06
C ALA A 164 13.35 48.15 17.04
N GLU A 165 14.02 47.38 16.17
CA GLU A 165 14.90 47.92 15.13
C GLU A 165 14.12 48.72 14.07
N GLU A 166 12.92 48.26 13.69
CA GLU A 166 12.03 48.99 12.77
C GLU A 166 11.51 50.28 13.41
N ALA A 167 11.11 50.25 14.68
CA ALA A 167 10.67 51.43 15.41
C ALA A 167 11.79 52.49 15.54
N GLU A 168 13.02 52.06 15.81
CA GLU A 168 14.19 52.95 15.88
C GLU A 168 14.47 53.61 14.53
N LYS A 169 14.41 52.86 13.43
CA LYS A 169 14.59 53.41 12.06
C LYS A 169 13.51 54.44 11.72
N LEU A 170 12.24 54.14 12.01
CA LEU A 170 11.13 55.07 11.78
C LEU A 170 11.27 56.35 12.61
N GLN A 171 11.74 56.23 13.87
CA GLN A 171 12.00 57.39 14.71
C GLN A 171 13.13 58.26 14.13
N GLN A 172 14.24 57.66 13.69
CA GLN A 172 15.33 58.38 13.05
C GLN A 172 14.88 59.09 11.76
N GLU A 173 14.07 58.43 10.92
CA GLU A 173 13.51 59.05 9.71
C GLU A 173 12.60 60.25 10.03
N ALA A 174 11.73 60.12 11.04
CA ALA A 174 10.86 61.21 11.49
C ALA A 174 11.67 62.41 11.99
N GLU A 175 12.72 62.18 12.78
CA GLU A 175 13.62 63.24 13.27
C GLU A 175 14.34 63.96 12.11
N ILE A 176 14.81 63.21 11.10
CA ILE A 176 15.44 63.78 9.89
C ILE A 176 14.44 64.64 9.11
N LEU A 177 13.19 64.18 8.93
CA LEU A 177 12.15 64.92 8.22
C LEU A 177 11.79 66.23 8.95
N ILE A 178 11.62 66.19 10.27
CA ILE A 178 11.36 67.38 11.10
C ILE A 178 12.50 68.40 10.99
N ARG A 179 13.76 67.94 10.98
CA ARG A 179 14.92 68.83 10.81
C ARG A 179 14.96 69.47 9.42
N LYS A 180 14.50 68.77 8.37
CA LYS A 180 14.47 69.29 6.99
C LYS A 180 13.32 70.28 6.74
N SER A 181 12.24 70.23 7.52
CA SER A 181 11.08 71.11 7.35
C SER A 181 11.18 72.43 8.12
N LYS A 182 12.30 72.71 8.80
CA LYS A 182 12.55 73.91 9.59
C LYS A 182 13.70 74.71 8.99
#